data_AF-A0A1F9N011-F1
#
_entry.id   AF-A0A1F9N011-F1
#
_cell.length_a   1.000
_cell.length_b   1.000
_cell.length_c   1.000
_cell.angle_alpha   90.00
_cell.angle_beta   90.00
_cell.angle_gamma   90.00
#
_symmetry.space_group_name_H-M   'P 1'
#
loop_
_entity.id
_entity.type
_entity.pdbx_description
1 polymer ?
#
loop_
_entity_poly.entity_id
_entity_poly.type
_entity_poly.pdbx_seq_one_letter_code
_entity_poly.pdbx_strand_id
1 'polypeptide(L)'
;IAYDLKSSFEKTQEGPIDRLEEYDEETTVVALEKALAILGHQPRRLRGGRALLEEVLQRPPELVFNIAEGYGSRSREAHVPAVLEMLGIPFTHSDPLTLALALDKGMTKQVVAAAGVPTPDFAVIRTRDDLDRVALPFPLVAKPLFEGSSIGVRLTSKVRDRAALRAEVERLLTDYAQPVLVEAFCPGMELTVGVLCREGVPTVLGVMEIAPRKVSNQDFVYSLEVKRNYLQEVEYLVPPRLPVPVIEEAGRV
;
A
#
# COMPACT_ATOMS: atom_id res chain seq x y z
N ILE A 1 -5.76 -19.75 3.21
CA ILE A 1 -5.83 -18.32 2.89
C ILE A 1 -5.93 -17.56 4.21
N ALA A 2 -4.90 -16.79 4.54
CA ALA A 2 -4.95 -15.80 5.63
C ALA A 2 -5.40 -14.46 5.03
N TYR A 3 -6.34 -13.79 5.68
CA TYR A 3 -7.00 -12.58 5.17
C TYR A 3 -7.66 -11.80 6.32
N ASP A 4 -7.96 -10.53 6.07
CA ASP A 4 -8.66 -9.65 7.00
C ASP A 4 -9.83 -8.95 6.28
N LEU A 5 -11.07 -9.15 6.76
CA LEU A 5 -12.26 -8.55 6.15
C LEU A 5 -12.64 -7.25 6.86
N LYS A 6 -13.14 -6.27 6.11
CA LYS A 6 -13.72 -5.03 6.67
C LYS A 6 -14.73 -5.32 7.78
N SER A 7 -15.64 -6.26 7.54
CA SER A 7 -16.69 -6.68 8.47
C SER A 7 -16.17 -7.25 9.80
N SER A 8 -14.92 -7.69 9.85
CA SER A 8 -14.29 -8.17 11.09
C SER A 8 -13.89 -7.04 12.03
N PHE A 9 -13.77 -5.81 11.52
CA PHE A 9 -13.29 -4.64 12.28
C PHE A 9 -14.35 -3.54 12.46
N GLU A 10 -15.50 -3.62 11.77
CA GLU A 10 -16.60 -2.64 11.82
C GLU A 10 -17.09 -2.27 13.22
N LYS A 11 -16.94 -3.17 14.21
CA LYS A 11 -17.41 -2.94 15.59
C LYS A 11 -16.43 -2.13 16.47
N THR A 12 -15.24 -1.80 15.98
CA THR A 12 -14.18 -1.13 16.75
C THR A 12 -14.03 0.36 16.39
N GLN A 13 -15.14 1.05 16.06
CA GLN A 13 -15.24 2.36 15.36
C GLN A 13 -14.59 3.59 16.04
N GLU A 14 -13.29 3.56 16.28
CA GLU A 14 -12.51 4.76 16.64
C GLU A 14 -11.52 5.10 15.52
N GLY A 15 -11.45 6.37 15.11
CA GLY A 15 -10.50 6.82 14.07
C GLY A 15 -11.15 7.26 12.75
N PRO A 16 -10.36 7.43 11.69
CA PRO A 16 -10.79 8.10 10.47
C PRO A 16 -11.73 7.23 9.62
N ILE A 17 -12.60 7.85 8.83
CA ILE A 17 -13.66 7.18 8.06
C ILE A 17 -13.14 6.13 7.05
N ASP A 18 -11.90 6.23 6.63
CA ASP A 18 -11.22 5.37 5.66
C ASP A 18 -10.26 4.37 6.31
N ARG A 19 -10.29 4.20 7.63
CA ARG A 19 -9.39 3.27 8.35
C ARG A 19 -9.49 1.80 7.93
N LEU A 20 -10.56 1.42 7.22
CA LEU A 20 -10.80 0.05 6.78
C LEU A 20 -10.58 -0.16 5.27
N GLU A 21 -10.04 0.83 4.55
CA GLU A 21 -9.90 0.73 3.08
C GLU A 21 -8.90 -0.35 2.63
N GLU A 22 -7.93 -0.70 3.47
CA GLU A 22 -6.97 -1.78 3.16
C GLU A 22 -7.60 -3.17 3.21
N TYR A 23 -8.66 -3.36 4.00
CA TYR A 23 -9.21 -4.70 4.22
C TYR A 23 -10.04 -5.18 3.04
N ASP A 24 -9.99 -6.48 2.81
CA ASP A 24 -10.66 -7.10 1.69
C ASP A 24 -12.18 -7.24 1.88
N GLU A 25 -12.86 -7.38 0.75
CA GLU A 25 -14.24 -7.82 0.69
C GLU A 25 -14.31 -9.35 0.63
N GLU A 26 -15.43 -9.90 1.10
CA GLU A 26 -15.70 -11.35 1.07
C GLU A 26 -15.60 -11.93 -0.35
N THR A 27 -15.92 -11.13 -1.37
CA THR A 27 -15.84 -11.51 -2.78
C THR A 27 -14.42 -11.80 -3.23
N THR A 28 -13.40 -11.08 -2.73
CA THR A 28 -11.99 -11.34 -3.02
C THR A 28 -11.59 -12.72 -2.51
N VAL A 29 -11.93 -13.02 -1.25
CA VAL A 29 -11.61 -14.31 -0.62
C VAL A 29 -12.26 -15.47 -1.39
N VAL A 30 -13.55 -15.34 -1.74
CA VAL A 30 -14.27 -16.35 -2.53
C VAL A 30 -13.64 -16.56 -3.92
N ALA A 31 -13.17 -15.50 -4.57
CA ALA A 31 -12.51 -15.62 -5.86
C ALA A 31 -11.19 -16.39 -5.77
N LEU A 32 -10.38 -16.10 -4.74
CA LEU A 32 -9.13 -16.81 -4.48
C LEU A 32 -9.36 -18.28 -4.14
N GLU A 33 -10.37 -18.59 -3.32
CA GLU A 33 -10.75 -19.97 -3.02
C GLU A 33 -11.10 -20.75 -4.29
N LYS A 34 -11.93 -20.18 -5.15
CA LYS A 34 -12.29 -20.82 -6.42
C LYS A 34 -11.07 -21.03 -7.31
N ALA A 35 -10.21 -20.03 -7.44
CA ALA A 35 -9.00 -20.13 -8.25
C ALA A 35 -8.07 -21.25 -7.74
N LEU A 36 -7.81 -21.30 -6.44
CA LEU A 36 -6.98 -22.34 -5.82
C LEU A 36 -7.61 -23.74 -5.94
N ALA A 37 -8.94 -23.84 -5.79
CA ALA A 37 -9.65 -25.11 -5.97
C ALA A 37 -9.59 -25.62 -7.42
N ILE A 38 -9.71 -24.74 -8.42
CA ILE A 38 -9.55 -25.08 -9.84
C ILE A 38 -8.15 -25.63 -10.13
N LEU A 39 -7.13 -25.11 -9.44
CA LEU A 39 -5.75 -25.60 -9.52
C LEU A 39 -5.52 -26.91 -8.75
N GLY A 40 -6.55 -27.50 -8.13
CA GLY A 40 -6.48 -28.77 -7.41
C GLY A 40 -6.09 -28.67 -5.94
N HIS A 41 -6.02 -27.46 -5.37
CA HIS A 41 -5.74 -27.27 -3.95
C HIS A 41 -7.02 -27.35 -3.10
N GLN A 42 -6.86 -27.52 -1.78
CA GLN A 42 -7.96 -27.52 -0.80
C GLN A 42 -7.87 -26.25 0.06
N PRO A 43 -8.32 -25.08 -0.45
CA PRO A 43 -8.23 -23.84 0.29
C PRO A 43 -9.09 -23.89 1.55
N ARG A 44 -8.54 -23.36 2.64
CA ARG A 44 -9.23 -23.15 3.91
C ARG A 44 -9.01 -21.72 4.37
N ARG A 45 -9.98 -21.17 5.09
CA ARG A 45 -9.98 -19.80 5.62
C ARG A 45 -9.33 -19.76 6.99
N LEU A 46 -8.21 -19.05 7.12
CA LEU A 46 -7.48 -18.93 8.39
C LEU A 46 -7.81 -17.63 9.12
N ARG A 47 -8.26 -16.59 8.41
CA ARG A 47 -8.37 -15.20 8.92
C ARG A 47 -7.02 -14.66 9.44
N GLY A 48 -6.97 -13.45 9.97
CA GLY A 48 -5.83 -12.90 10.70
C GLY A 48 -5.92 -13.07 12.22
N GLY A 49 -4.94 -12.50 12.93
CA GLY A 49 -4.95 -12.36 14.39
C GLY A 49 -5.00 -13.70 15.16
N ARG A 50 -5.79 -13.74 16.24
CA ARG A 50 -5.87 -14.91 17.14
C ARG A 50 -6.40 -16.17 16.45
N ALA A 51 -7.38 -16.01 15.54
CA ALA A 51 -7.97 -17.12 14.82
C ALA A 51 -6.93 -17.86 13.95
N LEU A 52 -6.02 -17.10 13.31
CA LEU A 52 -4.89 -17.67 12.59
C LEU A 52 -4.05 -18.56 13.52
N LEU A 53 -3.64 -18.03 14.68
CA LEU A 53 -2.81 -18.75 15.65
C LEU A 53 -3.45 -20.06 16.11
N GLU A 54 -4.72 -20.01 16.48
CA GLU A 54 -5.47 -21.17 16.93
C GLU A 54 -5.54 -22.26 15.84
N GLU A 55 -5.81 -21.86 14.60
CA GLU A 55 -5.97 -22.80 13.49
C GLU A 55 -4.63 -23.41 13.04
N VAL A 56 -3.56 -22.61 12.92
CA VAL A 56 -2.25 -23.13 12.47
C VAL A 56 -1.60 -24.04 13.51
N LEU A 57 -1.86 -23.84 14.80
CA LEU A 57 -1.36 -24.73 15.86
C LEU A 57 -2.13 -26.05 15.93
N GLN A 58 -3.44 -26.03 15.67
CA GLN A 58 -4.28 -27.23 15.71
C GLN A 58 -4.17 -28.06 14.43
N ARG A 59 -4.14 -27.40 13.27
CA ARG A 59 -4.17 -28.03 11.94
C ARG A 59 -3.23 -27.32 10.96
N PRO A 60 -1.90 -27.47 11.14
CA PRO A 60 -0.90 -26.79 10.32
C PRO A 60 -1.16 -26.99 8.81
N PRO A 61 -1.23 -25.91 8.02
CA PRO A 61 -1.35 -26.00 6.56
C PRO A 61 0.01 -26.31 5.91
N GLU A 62 -0.02 -26.88 4.70
CA GLU A 62 1.19 -27.08 3.88
C GLU A 62 1.72 -25.77 3.28
N LEU A 63 0.83 -24.81 3.04
CA LEU A 63 1.12 -23.49 2.51
C LEU A 63 0.04 -22.50 2.97
N VAL A 64 0.44 -21.28 3.31
CA VAL A 64 -0.48 -20.16 3.51
C VAL A 64 -0.40 -19.18 2.35
N PHE A 65 -1.48 -19.11 1.57
CA PHE A 65 -1.71 -17.97 0.68
C PHE A 65 -2.09 -16.74 1.54
N ASN A 66 -1.18 -15.78 1.68
CA ASN A 66 -1.32 -14.65 2.60
C ASN A 66 -1.78 -13.38 1.86
N ILE A 67 -2.94 -12.85 2.26
CA ILE A 67 -3.48 -11.54 1.89
C ILE A 67 -3.96 -10.78 3.15
N ALA A 68 -3.38 -11.10 4.31
CA ALA A 68 -3.74 -10.44 5.57
C ALA A 68 -2.97 -9.12 5.72
N GLU A 69 -3.70 -8.03 5.94
CA GLU A 69 -3.16 -6.69 6.16
C GLU A 69 -2.77 -6.45 7.63
N GLY A 70 -3.34 -7.22 8.56
CA GLY A 70 -3.13 -7.05 10.00
C GLY A 70 -3.72 -5.76 10.56
N TYR A 71 -3.40 -5.43 11.81
CA TYR A 71 -3.92 -4.23 12.49
C TYR A 71 -2.92 -3.61 13.47
N GLY A 72 -3.01 -2.29 13.66
CA GLY A 72 -2.54 -1.58 14.85
C GLY A 72 -1.04 -1.26 14.97
N SER A 73 -0.18 -1.73 14.07
CA SER A 73 1.25 -1.40 14.10
C SER A 73 1.80 -1.03 12.72
N ARG A 74 2.92 -0.31 12.69
CA ARG A 74 3.69 -0.04 11.46
C ARG A 74 4.23 -1.30 10.74
N SER A 75 4.12 -2.47 11.37
CA SER A 75 4.56 -3.75 10.83
C SER A 75 3.38 -4.74 10.69
N ARG A 76 2.14 -4.23 10.61
CA ARG A 76 0.92 -5.05 10.64
C ARG A 76 0.87 -6.15 9.57
N GLU A 77 1.31 -5.84 8.35
CA GLU A 77 1.35 -6.79 7.23
C GLU A 77 2.36 -7.93 7.48
N ALA A 78 3.37 -7.68 8.32
CA ALA A 78 4.39 -8.67 8.67
C ALA A 78 3.94 -9.64 9.78
N HIS A 79 2.82 -9.38 10.47
CA HIS A 79 2.38 -10.19 11.61
C HIS A 79 2.13 -11.65 11.24
N VAL A 80 1.36 -11.88 10.16
CA VAL A 80 1.06 -13.24 9.71
C VAL A 80 2.32 -13.95 9.19
N PRO A 81 3.09 -13.38 8.24
CA PRO A 81 4.35 -13.98 7.79
C PRO A 81 5.34 -14.28 8.90
N ALA A 82 5.50 -13.40 9.90
CA ALA A 82 6.46 -13.60 10.99
C ALA A 82 6.11 -14.82 11.85
N VAL A 83 4.82 -15.01 12.13
CA VAL A 83 4.35 -16.21 12.84
C VAL A 83 4.57 -17.46 12.02
N LEU A 84 4.28 -17.40 10.71
CA LEU A 84 4.44 -18.57 9.83
C LEU A 84 5.90 -18.96 9.67
N GLU A 85 6.81 -17.97 9.54
CA GLU A 85 8.26 -18.19 9.53
C GLU A 85 8.73 -18.84 10.84
N MET A 86 8.27 -18.34 11.99
CA MET A 86 8.56 -18.93 13.30
C MET A 86 8.10 -20.39 13.42
N LEU A 87 6.97 -20.74 12.80
CA LEU A 87 6.41 -22.08 12.81
C LEU A 87 6.96 -22.98 11.69
N GLY A 88 7.82 -22.47 10.81
CA GLY A 88 8.32 -23.21 9.64
C GLY A 88 7.26 -23.54 8.61
N ILE A 89 6.17 -22.77 8.55
CA ILE A 89 5.07 -22.96 7.60
C ILE A 89 5.32 -22.10 6.36
N PRO A 90 5.41 -22.70 5.15
CA PRO A 90 5.57 -21.93 3.92
C PRO A 90 4.41 -20.96 3.66
N PHE A 91 4.71 -19.80 3.07
CA PHE A 91 3.69 -18.81 2.69
C PHE A 91 4.03 -18.08 1.39
N THR A 92 3.03 -17.46 0.78
CA THR A 92 3.18 -16.69 -0.47
C THR A 92 3.59 -15.23 -0.22
N HIS A 93 4.08 -14.56 -1.26
CA HIS A 93 4.48 -13.14 -1.28
C HIS A 93 5.77 -12.86 -0.49
N SER A 94 5.89 -11.65 0.04
CA SER A 94 7.10 -11.14 0.66
C SER A 94 7.28 -11.62 2.10
N ASP A 95 8.54 -11.68 2.54
CA ASP A 95 8.91 -12.02 3.92
C ASP A 95 8.54 -10.89 4.92
N PRO A 96 8.63 -11.14 6.24
CA PRO A 96 8.24 -10.15 7.25
C PRO A 96 9.06 -8.87 7.19
N LEU A 97 10.36 -8.95 6.90
CA LEU A 97 11.24 -7.79 6.85
C LEU A 97 10.83 -6.86 5.70
N THR A 98 10.59 -7.44 4.52
CA THR A 98 10.19 -6.74 3.31
C THR A 98 8.84 -6.06 3.50
N LEU A 99 7.85 -6.76 4.08
CA LEU A 99 6.53 -6.17 4.34
C LEU A 99 6.60 -5.04 5.38
N ALA A 100 7.34 -5.24 6.48
CA ALA A 100 7.52 -4.19 7.48
C ALA A 100 8.26 -2.96 6.94
N LEU A 101 9.21 -3.17 6.01
CA LEU A 101 9.91 -2.09 5.33
C LEU A 101 8.96 -1.35 4.37
N ALA A 102 8.28 -2.08 3.49
CA ALA A 102 7.43 -1.56 2.43
C ALA A 102 6.27 -0.69 2.95
N LEU A 103 5.70 -1.05 4.10
CA LEU A 103 4.63 -0.28 4.72
C LEU A 103 5.13 1.05 5.32
N ASP A 104 6.37 1.11 5.82
CA ASP A 104 7.00 2.35 6.26
C ASP A 104 7.60 3.10 5.07
N LYS A 105 6.82 4.04 4.52
CA LYS A 105 7.25 4.82 3.35
C LYS A 105 8.55 5.60 3.59
N GLY A 106 8.79 6.05 4.82
CA GLY A 106 10.01 6.80 5.14
C GLY A 106 11.23 5.90 5.03
N MET A 107 11.16 4.70 5.62
CA MET A 107 12.23 3.71 5.55
C MET A 107 12.41 3.16 4.14
N THR A 108 11.31 2.84 3.44
CA THR A 108 11.34 2.40 2.04
C THR A 108 12.08 3.40 1.18
N LYS A 109 11.73 4.69 1.26
CA LYS A 109 12.36 5.75 0.48
C LYS A 109 13.87 5.85 0.75
N GLN A 110 14.30 5.68 2.01
CA GLN A 110 15.73 5.65 2.34
C GLN A 110 16.45 4.46 1.70
N VAL A 111 15.87 3.26 1.78
CA VAL A 111 16.48 2.04 1.22
C VAL A 111 16.56 2.10 -0.31
N VAL A 112 15.48 2.49 -0.99
CA VAL A 112 15.47 2.54 -2.46
C VAL A 112 16.37 3.67 -2.99
N ALA A 113 16.41 4.83 -2.31
CA ALA A 113 17.34 5.90 -2.67
C ALA A 113 18.80 5.49 -2.48
N ALA A 114 19.12 4.76 -1.41
CA ALA A 114 20.46 4.21 -1.19
C ALA A 114 20.85 3.18 -2.27
N ALA A 115 19.87 2.49 -2.86
CA ALA A 115 20.05 1.60 -4.00
C ALA A 115 20.09 2.32 -5.36
N GLY A 116 20.00 3.66 -5.39
CA GLY A 116 20.06 4.46 -6.62
C GLY A 116 18.74 4.59 -7.37
N VAL A 117 17.63 4.13 -6.80
CA VAL A 117 16.29 4.33 -7.38
C VAL A 117 15.79 5.73 -7.01
N PRO A 118 15.41 6.56 -7.99
CA PRO A 118 14.96 7.92 -7.71
C PRO A 118 13.65 7.90 -6.93
N THR A 119 13.56 8.76 -5.92
CA THR A 119 12.34 8.99 -5.14
C THR A 119 12.19 10.48 -4.87
N PRO A 120 10.96 11.02 -4.78
CA PRO A 120 10.77 12.44 -4.48
C PRO A 120 11.43 12.82 -3.16
N ASP A 121 12.07 14.00 -3.11
CA ASP A 121 12.58 14.57 -1.87
C ASP A 121 11.47 14.66 -0.83
N PHE A 122 11.79 14.33 0.42
CA PHE A 122 10.79 14.18 1.46
C PHE A 122 11.28 14.56 2.85
N ALA A 123 10.32 14.80 3.74
CA ALA A 123 10.51 14.98 5.17
C ALA A 123 9.48 14.12 5.94
N VAL A 124 9.89 13.60 7.09
CA VAL A 124 9.00 12.88 8.01
C VAL A 124 8.67 13.78 9.19
N ILE A 125 7.39 14.04 9.38
CA ILE A 125 6.84 14.92 10.41
C ILE A 125 6.25 14.06 11.51
N ARG A 126 6.88 14.07 12.69
CA ARG A 126 6.41 13.32 13.87
C ARG A 126 5.59 14.21 14.79
N THR A 127 5.95 15.48 14.84
CA THR A 127 5.32 16.49 15.68
C THR A 127 5.09 17.77 14.88
N ARG A 128 4.23 18.66 15.38
CA ARG A 128 3.98 19.96 14.73
C ARG A 128 5.25 20.81 14.60
N ASP A 129 6.20 20.64 15.51
CA ASP A 129 7.46 21.40 15.51
C ASP A 129 8.40 21.00 14.35
N ASP A 130 8.25 19.79 13.80
CA ASP A 130 9.04 19.35 12.65
C ASP A 130 8.63 20.10 11.36
N LEU A 131 7.41 20.66 11.29
CA LEU A 131 6.91 21.39 10.12
C LEU A 131 7.83 22.55 9.74
N ASP A 132 8.35 23.27 10.72
CA ASP A 132 9.16 24.46 10.47
C ASP A 132 10.50 24.10 9.80
N ARG A 133 10.94 22.83 9.91
CA ARG A 133 12.15 22.30 9.28
C ARG A 133 11.94 21.81 7.84
N VAL A 134 10.70 21.75 7.36
CA VAL A 134 10.41 21.36 5.97
C VAL A 134 10.87 22.46 5.02
N ALA A 135 11.92 22.17 4.26
CA ALA A 135 12.54 23.05 3.28
C ALA A 135 12.42 22.46 1.84
N LEU A 136 11.22 22.01 1.48
CA LEU A 136 10.93 21.46 0.16
C LEU A 136 10.16 22.48 -0.71
N PRO A 137 10.40 22.53 -2.03
CA PRO A 137 9.66 23.42 -2.92
C PRO A 137 8.22 22.93 -3.13
N PHE A 138 7.27 23.87 -3.13
CA PHE A 138 5.87 23.57 -3.45
C PHE A 138 5.67 23.34 -4.96
N PRO A 139 4.67 22.53 -5.38
CA PRO A 139 3.68 21.85 -4.53
C PRO A 139 4.20 20.60 -3.81
N LEU A 140 3.61 20.29 -2.65
CA LEU A 140 3.94 19.11 -1.84
C LEU A 140 2.71 18.21 -1.69
N VAL A 141 2.95 16.94 -1.34
CA VAL A 141 1.91 16.01 -0.89
C VAL A 141 2.19 15.59 0.54
N ALA A 142 1.18 15.68 1.40
CA ALA A 142 1.23 15.15 2.76
C ALA A 142 0.34 13.89 2.87
N LYS A 143 0.85 12.82 3.49
CA LYS A 143 0.12 11.54 3.66
C LYS A 143 0.59 10.77 4.89
N PRO A 144 -0.26 9.90 5.49
CA PRO A 144 0.16 9.03 6.59
C PRO A 144 1.38 8.18 6.22
N LEU A 145 2.33 8.07 7.15
CA LEU A 145 3.58 7.37 6.90
C LEU A 145 3.36 5.85 6.71
N PHE A 146 2.45 5.24 7.47
CA PHE A 146 2.31 3.79 7.59
C PHE A 146 1.01 3.23 6.98
N GLU A 147 0.42 3.90 5.98
CA GLU A 147 -0.84 3.44 5.38
C GLU A 147 -0.77 3.11 3.88
N GLY A 148 -1.53 2.12 3.44
CA GLY A 148 -1.73 1.80 2.03
C GLY A 148 -3.04 2.39 1.50
N SER A 149 -3.55 1.83 0.40
CA SER A 149 -4.89 2.08 -0.15
C SER A 149 -5.37 3.55 -0.26
N SER A 150 -4.43 4.51 -0.38
CA SER A 150 -4.71 5.96 -0.37
C SER A 150 -5.42 6.46 0.91
N ILE A 151 -5.31 5.72 2.00
CA ILE A 151 -5.76 6.14 3.32
C ILE A 151 -5.08 7.45 3.71
N GLY A 152 -5.85 8.43 4.16
CA GLY A 152 -5.40 9.79 4.44
C GLY A 152 -5.06 10.66 3.23
N VAL A 153 -5.00 10.11 2.02
CA VAL A 153 -4.78 10.87 0.78
C VAL A 153 -6.12 11.31 0.21
N ARG A 154 -6.30 12.62 0.09
CA ARG A 154 -7.50 13.28 -0.44
C ARG A 154 -7.14 14.15 -1.64
N LEU A 155 -8.15 14.63 -2.34
CA LEU A 155 -7.96 15.63 -3.41
C LEU A 155 -7.26 16.91 -2.91
N THR A 156 -7.37 17.21 -1.61
CA THR A 156 -6.72 18.35 -0.94
C THR A 156 -5.28 18.08 -0.51
N SER A 157 -4.78 16.84 -0.60
CA SER A 157 -3.46 16.50 -0.10
C SER A 157 -2.31 17.09 -0.92
N LYS A 158 -2.58 17.58 -2.14
CA LYS A 158 -1.65 18.44 -2.91
C LYS A 158 -1.71 19.88 -2.38
N VAL A 159 -0.75 20.23 -1.54
CA VAL A 159 -0.65 21.55 -0.92
C VAL A 159 0.29 22.46 -1.73
N ARG A 160 -0.08 23.74 -1.85
CA ARG A 160 0.64 24.72 -2.70
C ARG A 160 1.37 25.80 -1.90
N ASP A 161 1.15 25.87 -0.60
CA ASP A 161 1.79 26.83 0.29
C ASP A 161 1.93 26.29 1.72
N ARG A 162 2.63 27.06 2.56
CA ARG A 162 2.97 26.64 3.92
C ARG A 162 1.76 26.62 4.88
N ALA A 163 0.76 27.45 4.64
CA ALA A 163 -0.45 27.46 5.45
C ALA A 163 -1.28 26.19 5.18
N ALA A 164 -1.46 25.85 3.90
CA ALA A 164 -2.12 24.61 3.48
C ALA A 164 -1.37 23.36 3.98
N LEU A 165 -0.03 23.36 3.91
CA LEU A 165 0.79 22.27 4.46
C LEU A 165 0.54 22.08 5.97
N ARG A 166 0.58 23.18 6.74
CA ARG A 166 0.35 23.13 8.19
C ARG A 166 -1.02 22.54 8.51
N ALA A 167 -2.07 23.02 7.84
CA ALA A 167 -3.43 22.54 8.05
C ALA A 167 -3.58 21.05 7.73
N GLU A 168 -3.03 20.58 6.60
CA GLU A 168 -3.13 19.18 6.19
C GLU A 168 -2.34 18.25 7.13
N VAL A 169 -1.14 18.64 7.54
CA VAL A 169 -0.35 17.86 8.50
C VAL A 169 -1.01 17.79 9.87
N GLU A 170 -1.58 18.89 10.36
CA GLU A 170 -2.30 18.88 11.64
C GLU A 170 -3.52 17.97 11.60
N ARG A 171 -4.27 17.98 10.49
CA ARG A 171 -5.37 17.05 10.24
C ARG A 171 -4.87 15.61 10.29
N LEU A 172 -3.83 15.28 9.52
CA LEU A 172 -3.29 13.92 9.43
C LEU A 172 -2.74 13.41 10.77
N LEU A 173 -1.99 14.23 11.52
CA LEU A 173 -1.49 13.86 12.85
C LEU A 173 -2.64 13.58 13.83
N THR A 174 -3.71 14.36 13.76
CA THR A 174 -4.87 14.23 14.66
C THR A 174 -5.73 13.02 14.29
N ASP A 175 -6.04 12.86 13.00
CA ASP A 175 -6.96 11.83 12.50
C ASP A 175 -6.35 10.43 12.57
N TYR A 176 -5.04 10.29 12.31
CA TYR A 176 -4.38 8.98 12.14
C TYR A 176 -3.42 8.62 13.28
N ALA A 177 -3.14 9.56 14.20
CA ALA A 177 -2.27 9.36 15.37
C ALA A 177 -0.90 8.73 15.03
N GLN A 178 -0.32 9.11 13.89
CA GLN A 178 0.94 8.58 13.38
C GLN A 178 1.72 9.67 12.63
N PRO A 179 3.03 9.48 12.38
CA PRO A 179 3.82 10.43 11.60
C PRO A 179 3.28 10.62 10.17
N VAL A 180 3.60 11.78 9.60
CA VAL A 180 3.20 12.19 8.26
C VAL A 180 4.42 12.26 7.35
N LEU A 181 4.32 11.67 6.17
CA LEU A 181 5.27 11.89 5.09
C LEU A 181 4.85 13.14 4.31
N VAL A 182 5.78 14.08 4.15
CA VAL A 182 5.65 15.23 3.26
C VAL A 182 6.67 15.09 2.16
N GLU A 183 6.26 15.09 0.89
CA GLU A 183 7.16 14.93 -0.24
C GLU A 183 6.84 15.89 -1.39
N ALA A 184 7.83 16.15 -2.24
CA ALA A 184 7.65 16.90 -3.47
C ALA A 184 6.59 16.23 -4.35
N PHE A 185 5.61 17.00 -4.83
CA PHE A 185 4.63 16.48 -5.79
C PHE A 185 5.32 16.24 -7.13
N CYS A 186 5.25 15.01 -7.64
CA CYS A 186 5.75 14.66 -8.96
C CYS A 186 4.62 14.75 -10.00
N PRO A 187 4.61 15.78 -10.87
CA PRO A 187 3.65 15.82 -11.96
C PRO A 187 4.00 14.78 -13.02
N GLY A 188 2.99 14.23 -13.68
CA GLY A 188 3.20 13.33 -14.82
C GLY A 188 2.42 12.04 -14.72
N MET A 189 2.93 11.02 -15.39
CA MET A 189 2.24 9.74 -15.53
C MET A 189 2.44 8.89 -14.28
N GLU A 190 1.38 8.21 -13.85
CA GLU A 190 1.42 7.24 -12.76
C GLU A 190 1.46 5.83 -13.34
N LEU A 191 2.52 5.09 -13.01
CA LEU A 191 2.77 3.75 -13.53
C LEU A 191 2.82 2.74 -12.37
N THR A 192 2.27 1.57 -12.62
CA THR A 192 2.35 0.40 -11.74
C THR A 192 2.98 -0.76 -12.51
N VAL A 193 3.99 -1.39 -11.93
CA VAL A 193 4.69 -2.54 -12.54
C VAL A 193 4.40 -3.80 -11.73
N GLY A 194 3.79 -4.78 -12.38
CA GLY A 194 3.59 -6.11 -11.78
C GLY A 194 4.86 -6.93 -11.87
N VAL A 195 5.39 -7.38 -10.74
CA VAL A 195 6.61 -8.21 -10.67
C VAL A 195 6.28 -9.55 -10.02
N LEU A 196 6.75 -10.64 -10.62
CA LEU A 196 6.68 -11.99 -10.08
C LEU A 196 8.10 -12.53 -9.88
N CYS A 197 8.41 -12.98 -8.68
CA CYS A 197 9.65 -13.68 -8.41
C CYS A 197 9.44 -15.20 -8.48
N ARG A 198 10.21 -15.88 -9.31
CA ARG A 198 10.27 -17.36 -9.35
C ARG A 198 11.70 -17.80 -9.13
N GLU A 199 11.93 -18.63 -8.11
CA GLU A 199 13.25 -19.16 -7.78
C GLU A 199 14.32 -18.06 -7.62
N GLY A 200 13.95 -16.92 -7.06
CA GLY A 200 14.84 -15.77 -6.88
C GLY A 200 15.02 -14.89 -8.14
N VAL A 201 14.37 -15.22 -9.24
CA VAL A 201 14.42 -14.45 -10.49
C VAL A 201 13.18 -13.55 -10.60
N PRO A 202 13.32 -12.22 -10.53
CA PRO A 202 12.21 -11.31 -10.77
C PRO A 202 11.87 -11.27 -12.26
N THR A 203 10.58 -11.25 -12.58
CA THR A 203 10.04 -11.12 -13.94
C THR A 203 8.94 -10.07 -13.95
N VAL A 204 9.04 -9.09 -14.84
CA VAL A 204 7.97 -8.13 -15.07
C VAL A 204 6.82 -8.79 -15.83
N LEU A 205 5.63 -8.76 -15.23
CA LEU A 205 4.38 -9.25 -15.83
C LEU A 205 3.77 -8.22 -16.78
N GLY A 206 3.92 -6.94 -16.46
CA GLY A 206 3.42 -5.84 -17.26
C GLY A 206 3.56 -4.50 -16.55
N VAL A 207 3.56 -3.44 -17.36
CA VAL A 207 3.49 -2.05 -16.89
C VAL A 207 2.08 -1.55 -17.18
N MET A 208 1.46 -0.90 -16.21
CA MET A 208 0.12 -0.33 -16.28
C MET A 208 0.18 1.17 -16.01
N GLU A 209 -0.45 1.96 -16.87
CA GLU A 209 -0.70 3.38 -16.61
C GLU A 209 -2.04 3.55 -15.89
N ILE A 210 -2.05 4.38 -14.85
CA ILE A 210 -3.27 4.89 -14.22
C ILE A 210 -3.57 6.25 -14.85
N ALA A 211 -4.41 6.25 -15.89
CA ALA A 211 -4.71 7.45 -16.66
C ALA A 211 -5.96 8.17 -16.13
N PRO A 212 -5.87 9.40 -15.61
CA PRO A 212 -7.04 10.18 -15.24
C PRO A 212 -7.91 10.53 -16.45
N ARG A 213 -9.22 10.42 -16.28
CA ARG A 213 -10.22 10.76 -17.32
C ARG A 213 -10.58 12.25 -17.32
N LYS A 214 -10.58 12.89 -16.15
CA LYS A 214 -11.17 14.23 -15.95
C LYS A 214 -10.14 15.33 -15.68
N VAL A 215 -8.95 14.96 -15.23
CA VAL A 215 -7.89 15.90 -14.85
C VAL A 215 -6.61 15.60 -15.61
N SER A 216 -5.74 16.60 -15.75
CA SER A 216 -4.42 16.41 -16.34
C SER A 216 -3.52 15.60 -15.40
N ASN A 217 -2.63 14.79 -15.99
CA ASN A 217 -1.51 14.15 -15.30
C ASN A 217 -0.63 15.14 -14.50
N GLN A 218 -0.63 16.42 -14.86
CA GLN A 218 0.12 17.46 -14.15
C GLN A 218 -0.48 17.81 -12.77
N ASP A 219 -1.75 17.51 -12.55
CA ASP A 219 -2.48 17.80 -11.31
C ASP A 219 -3.10 16.57 -10.66
N PHE A 220 -2.92 15.40 -11.26
CA PHE A 220 -3.53 14.18 -10.79
C PHE A 220 -2.96 13.73 -9.45
N VAL A 221 -3.87 13.36 -8.54
CA VAL A 221 -3.57 12.68 -7.28
C VAL A 221 -4.48 11.47 -7.23
N TYR A 222 -3.92 10.27 -7.11
CA TYR A 222 -4.70 9.04 -7.00
C TYR A 222 -5.26 8.85 -5.58
N SER A 223 -6.16 9.76 -5.21
CA SER A 223 -6.76 9.87 -3.88
C SER A 223 -7.79 8.78 -3.61
N LEU A 224 -8.26 8.70 -2.36
CA LEU A 224 -9.31 7.77 -1.98
C LEU A 224 -10.60 7.95 -2.79
N GLU A 225 -10.99 9.19 -3.06
CA GLU A 225 -12.19 9.51 -3.86
C GLU A 225 -12.06 8.96 -5.28
N VAL A 226 -10.87 9.11 -5.88
CA VAL A 226 -10.57 8.57 -7.21
C VAL A 226 -10.63 7.04 -7.20
N LYS A 227 -10.03 6.39 -6.20
CA LYS A 227 -10.09 4.92 -6.05
C LYS A 227 -11.51 4.39 -5.87
N ARG A 228 -12.33 5.03 -5.04
CA ARG A 228 -13.73 4.62 -4.82
C ARG A 228 -14.59 4.78 -6.09
N ASN A 229 -14.24 5.71 -6.97
CA ASN A 229 -14.95 5.97 -8.23
C ASN A 229 -14.11 5.61 -9.47
N TYR A 230 -13.22 4.62 -9.36
CA TYR A 230 -12.19 4.37 -10.37
C TYR A 230 -12.75 4.14 -11.79
N LEU A 231 -13.93 3.52 -11.92
CA LEU A 231 -14.59 3.27 -13.21
C LEU A 231 -14.90 4.57 -13.99
N GLN A 232 -15.10 5.68 -13.28
CA GLN A 232 -15.46 6.98 -13.86
C GLN A 232 -14.31 7.99 -13.82
N GLU A 233 -13.32 7.79 -12.94
CA GLU A 233 -12.22 8.74 -12.75
C GLU A 233 -10.94 8.35 -13.49
N VAL A 234 -10.70 7.05 -13.70
CA VAL A 234 -9.45 6.55 -14.30
C VAL A 234 -9.70 5.51 -15.41
N GLU A 235 -8.69 5.34 -16.25
CA GLU A 235 -8.55 4.28 -17.22
C GLU A 235 -7.22 3.57 -16.96
N TYR A 236 -7.24 2.24 -16.89
CA TYR A 236 -6.03 1.44 -16.74
C TYR A 236 -5.56 0.98 -18.11
N LEU A 237 -4.36 1.37 -18.51
CA LEU A 237 -3.82 1.07 -19.83
C LEU A 237 -2.63 0.12 -19.72
N VAL A 238 -2.76 -1.03 -20.38
CA VAL A 238 -1.73 -2.07 -20.47
C VAL A 238 -1.59 -2.47 -21.94
N PRO A 239 -0.49 -2.11 -22.63
CA PRO A 239 0.64 -1.31 -22.15
C PRO A 239 0.30 0.18 -21.94
N PRO A 240 1.12 0.93 -21.19
CA PRO A 240 0.93 2.37 -20.98
C PRO A 240 1.17 3.15 -22.29
N ARG A 241 0.67 4.39 -22.38
CA ARG A 241 0.84 5.27 -23.55
C ARG A 241 2.19 6.00 -23.53
N LEU A 242 3.28 5.22 -23.41
CA LEU A 242 4.64 5.72 -23.32
C LEU A 242 5.53 5.17 -24.44
N PRO A 243 6.61 5.89 -24.79
CA PRO A 243 7.65 5.32 -25.63
C PRO A 243 8.21 4.03 -25.02
N VAL A 244 8.45 3.01 -25.84
CA VAL A 244 8.98 1.70 -25.42
C VAL A 244 10.20 1.82 -24.49
N PRO A 245 11.20 2.69 -24.74
CA PRO A 245 12.35 2.82 -23.83
C PRO A 245 11.98 3.24 -22.40
N VAL A 246 10.91 4.02 -22.24
CA VAL A 246 10.41 4.44 -20.91
C VAL A 246 9.71 3.28 -20.21
N ILE A 247 8.99 2.45 -20.97
CA ILE A 247 8.34 1.25 -20.45
C ILE A 247 9.39 0.22 -20.01
N GLU A 248 10.45 0.06 -20.81
CA GLU A 248 11.59 -0.82 -20.50
C GLU A 248 12.35 -0.33 -19.26
N GLU A 249 12.60 0.97 -19.14
CA GLU A 249 13.24 1.53 -17.94
C GLU A 249 12.37 1.38 -16.69
N ALA A 250 11.05 1.63 -16.81
CA ALA A 250 10.11 1.42 -15.71
C ALA A 250 10.03 -0.06 -15.31
N GLY A 251 10.15 -0.97 -16.27
CA GLY A 251 10.15 -2.42 -16.07
C GLY A 251 11.53 -3.02 -15.77
N ARG A 252 12.54 -2.22 -15.41
CA ARG A 252 13.87 -2.73 -15.08
C ARG A 252 13.86 -3.35 -13.68
N VAL A 253 14.09 -4.67 -13.61
CA VAL A 253 14.17 -5.46 -12.37
C VAL A 253 15.48 -6.22 -12.26
#